data_AF-A0A355EPT8-F1
#
_entry.id   AF-A0A355EPT8-F1
#
_cell.length_a   1.000
_cell.length_b   1.000
_cell.length_c   1.000
_cell.angle_alpha   90.00
_cell.angle_beta   90.00
_cell.angle_gamma   90.00
#
_symmetry.space_group_name_H-M   'P 1'
#
loop_
_entity.id
_entity.type
_entity.pdbx_description
1 polymer ?
#
loop_
_entity_poly.entity_id
_entity_poly.type
_entity_poly.pdbx_seq_one_letter_code
_entity_poly.pdbx_strand_id
1 'polypeptide(L)'
;TALVLQGYGHFTEFGSHPVYLFGSPGLKLPRWFEKHDWGVPIVYKMTKLCPLEISESFVDFPVGEYSIRVSSPERAAMEMLYHVPARQGFNEAERIMESLLTLQPPLVQKLLEACTSVKVKRLFLYMAESGHLPCLEEIDVSRINLGKGDRTVIKGGRLDPKYRITVPHKEAG
;
A
#
# COMPACT_ATOMS: atom_id res chain seq x y z
N THR A 1 6.21 -2.74 -6.24
CA THR A 1 6.53 -2.41 -7.64
C THR A 1 6.33 -0.94 -7.96
N ALA A 2 5.10 -0.39 -7.89
CA ALA A 2 4.88 1.02 -8.26
C ALA A 2 5.66 2.04 -7.42
N LEU A 3 5.77 1.83 -6.09
CA LEU A 3 6.60 2.66 -5.21
C LEU A 3 8.08 2.66 -5.62
N VAL A 4 8.62 1.48 -5.93
CA VAL A 4 9.99 1.31 -6.43
C VAL A 4 10.21 2.08 -7.72
N LEU A 5 9.34 1.89 -8.71
CA LEU A 5 9.47 2.55 -10.02
C LEU A 5 9.52 4.07 -9.88
N GLN A 6 8.82 4.60 -8.88
CA GLN A 6 8.74 6.02 -8.58
C GLN A 6 9.80 6.50 -7.57
N GLY A 7 10.79 5.67 -7.23
CA GLY A 7 11.95 6.05 -6.40
C GLY A 7 11.78 5.92 -4.88
N TYR A 8 10.65 5.37 -4.40
CA TYR A 8 10.39 5.16 -2.97
C TYR A 8 10.83 3.77 -2.45
N GLY A 9 11.43 2.97 -3.31
CA GLY A 9 11.94 1.65 -2.95
C GLY A 9 13.41 1.69 -2.57
N HIS A 10 13.76 1.11 -1.43
CA HIS A 10 15.14 0.82 -1.07
C HIS A 10 15.40 -0.67 -1.28
N PHE A 11 16.09 -1.03 -2.37
CA PHE A 11 16.54 -2.41 -2.56
C PHE A 11 17.90 -2.60 -1.93
N THR A 12 17.92 -3.30 -0.79
CA THR A 12 19.18 -3.74 -0.17
C THR A 12 19.51 -5.20 -0.50
N GLU A 13 18.69 -5.91 -1.28
CA GLU A 13 18.89 -7.32 -1.58
C GLU A 13 19.12 -7.59 -3.07
N PHE A 14 20.17 -8.36 -3.36
CA PHE A 14 20.45 -8.92 -4.67
C PHE A 14 19.47 -10.07 -4.95
N GLY A 15 18.42 -9.83 -5.75
CA GLY A 15 17.44 -10.85 -6.12
C GLY A 15 16.34 -10.36 -7.07
N SER A 16 15.63 -11.32 -7.70
CA SER A 16 14.45 -11.05 -8.53
C SER A 16 13.25 -10.70 -7.64
N HIS A 17 12.78 -9.46 -7.72
CA HIS A 17 11.69 -8.97 -6.89
C HIS A 17 10.34 -9.26 -7.56
N PRO A 18 9.32 -9.72 -6.79
CA PRO A 18 8.01 -9.99 -7.36
C PRO A 18 7.37 -8.72 -7.93
N VAL A 19 6.76 -8.85 -9.12
CA VAL A 19 5.90 -7.82 -9.69
C VAL A 19 4.50 -7.98 -9.12
N TYR A 20 4.02 -6.94 -8.45
CA TYR A 20 2.67 -6.91 -7.88
C TYR A 20 1.71 -6.26 -8.88
N LEU A 21 0.66 -7.01 -9.23
CA LEU A 21 -0.40 -6.57 -10.11
C LEU A 21 -1.73 -6.56 -9.34
N PHE A 22 -2.48 -5.48 -9.48
CA PHE A 22 -3.82 -5.34 -8.91
C PHE A 22 -4.87 -5.31 -10.00
N GLY A 23 -6.00 -5.95 -9.75
CA GLY A 23 -7.13 -5.97 -10.66
C GLY A 23 -8.47 -6.00 -9.94
N SER A 24 -9.53 -5.65 -10.66
CA SER A 24 -10.89 -5.77 -10.15
C SER A 24 -11.25 -7.23 -9.88
N PRO A 25 -12.16 -7.50 -8.94
CA PRO A 25 -12.71 -8.85 -8.74
C PRO A 25 -13.25 -9.44 -10.04
N GLY A 26 -12.83 -10.67 -10.35
CA GLY A 26 -13.26 -11.39 -11.55
C GLY A 26 -12.44 -11.08 -12.81
N LEU A 27 -11.57 -10.06 -12.80
CA LEU A 27 -10.61 -9.84 -13.86
C LEU A 27 -9.56 -10.95 -13.82
N LYS A 28 -9.52 -11.80 -14.84
CA LYS A 28 -8.49 -12.83 -14.98
C LYS A 28 -7.38 -12.32 -15.87
N LEU A 29 -6.14 -12.69 -15.55
CA LEU A 29 -5.03 -12.46 -16.47
C LEU A 29 -5.26 -13.30 -17.73
N PRO A 30 -4.90 -12.78 -18.92
CA PRO A 30 -4.97 -13.56 -20.14
C PRO A 30 -4.11 -14.82 -20.04
N ARG A 31 -4.57 -15.93 -20.64
CA ARG A 31 -3.84 -17.21 -20.62
C ARG A 31 -2.41 -17.11 -21.17
N TRP A 32 -2.17 -16.23 -22.14
CA TRP A 32 -0.83 -16.02 -22.68
C TRP A 32 0.11 -15.42 -21.64
N PHE A 33 -0.40 -14.53 -20.79
CA PHE A 33 0.37 -13.86 -19.74
C PHE A 33 0.74 -14.85 -18.63
N GLU A 34 -0.21 -15.68 -18.22
CA GLU A 34 -0.02 -16.69 -17.17
C GLU A 34 0.97 -17.80 -17.58
N LYS A 35 1.05 -18.11 -18.88
CA LYS A 35 1.95 -19.13 -19.42
C LYS A 35 3.33 -18.60 -19.78
N HIS A 36 3.49 -17.28 -19.91
CA HIS A 36 4.75 -16.68 -20.28
C HIS A 36 5.70 -16.67 -19.08
N ASP A 37 6.96 -17.06 -19.31
CA ASP A 37 8.01 -16.93 -18.29
C ASP A 37 8.58 -15.51 -18.33
N TRP A 38 8.17 -14.71 -17.35
CA TRP A 38 8.61 -13.32 -17.23
C TRP A 38 10.00 -13.17 -16.60
N GLY A 39 10.64 -14.27 -16.16
CA GLY A 39 11.91 -14.22 -15.41
C GLY A 39 11.80 -13.60 -14.01
N VAL A 40 10.59 -13.20 -13.61
CA VAL A 40 10.28 -12.61 -12.30
C VAL A 40 8.98 -13.20 -11.75
N PRO A 41 8.84 -13.39 -10.43
CA PRO A 41 7.58 -13.86 -9.85
C PRO A 41 6.48 -12.81 -10.04
N ILE A 42 5.31 -13.22 -10.55
CA ILE A 42 4.14 -12.33 -10.64
C ILE A 42 3.18 -12.61 -9.48
N VAL A 43 2.82 -11.57 -8.73
CA VAL A 43 1.82 -11.62 -7.66
C VAL A 43 0.60 -10.84 -8.10
N TYR A 44 -0.41 -11.54 -8.58
CA TYR A 44 -1.68 -10.92 -8.96
C TYR A 44 -2.71 -10.95 -7.83
N LYS A 45 -3.33 -9.81 -7.56
CA LYS A 45 -4.43 -9.66 -6.59
C LYS A 45 -5.66 -9.02 -7.20
N MET A 46 -6.72 -9.81 -7.24
CA MET A 46 -8.08 -9.33 -7.47
C MET A 46 -8.66 -8.82 -6.15
N THR A 47 -8.99 -7.53 -6.06
CA THR A 47 -9.49 -6.94 -4.81
C THR A 47 -10.35 -5.70 -5.08
N LYS A 48 -11.27 -5.41 -4.15
CA LYS A 48 -12.00 -4.12 -4.10
C LYS A 48 -11.27 -3.08 -3.25
N LEU A 49 -9.96 -3.26 -3.04
CA LEU A 49 -9.18 -2.46 -2.07
C LEU A 49 -9.37 -0.96 -2.31
N CYS A 50 -9.05 -0.51 -3.53
CA CYS A 50 -9.24 0.87 -3.99
C CYS A 50 -9.98 0.84 -5.34
N PRO A 51 -11.09 1.58 -5.52
CA PRO A 51 -11.85 1.60 -6.77
C PRO A 51 -10.99 2.05 -7.96
N LEU A 52 -11.10 1.40 -9.12
CA LEU A 52 -10.32 1.76 -10.32
C LEU A 52 -10.79 3.08 -10.95
N GLU A 53 -11.99 3.53 -10.59
CA GLU A 53 -12.66 4.74 -11.06
C GLU A 53 -11.98 6.03 -10.56
N ILE A 54 -11.12 5.93 -9.54
CA ILE A 54 -10.29 7.04 -9.06
C ILE A 54 -9.09 7.17 -10.02
N SER A 55 -9.32 7.71 -11.21
CA SER A 55 -8.32 7.76 -12.28
C SER A 55 -7.05 8.50 -11.89
N GLU A 56 -7.15 9.53 -11.04
CA GLU A 56 -6.01 10.29 -10.53
C GLU A 56 -5.09 9.49 -9.60
N SER A 57 -5.52 8.31 -9.15
CA SER A 57 -4.70 7.40 -8.34
C SER A 57 -3.78 6.50 -9.19
N PHE A 58 -3.63 6.84 -10.46
CA PHE A 58 -2.70 6.22 -11.40
C PHE A 58 -1.82 7.28 -12.04
N VAL A 59 -0.60 6.89 -12.37
CA VAL A 59 0.36 7.71 -13.10
C VAL A 59 0.87 6.94 -14.32
N ASP A 60 1.15 7.65 -15.39
CA ASP A 60 1.77 7.07 -16.57
C ASP A 60 3.29 7.08 -16.36
N PHE A 61 3.88 5.90 -16.29
CA PHE A 61 5.31 5.69 -16.08
C PHE A 61 6.00 5.37 -17.40
N PRO A 62 6.99 6.17 -17.84
CA PRO A 62 7.67 5.95 -19.11
C PRO A 62 8.58 4.70 -19.04
N VAL A 63 8.50 3.87 -20.07
CA VAL A 63 9.32 2.67 -20.29
C VAL A 63 9.80 2.66 -21.73
N GLY A 64 10.95 3.28 -21.97
CA GLY A 64 11.47 3.53 -23.33
C GLY A 64 10.51 4.43 -24.12
N GLU A 65 10.07 3.96 -25.28
CA GLU A 65 9.16 4.67 -26.19
C GLU A 65 7.67 4.54 -25.81
N TYR A 66 7.35 3.80 -24.75
CA TYR A 66 5.98 3.57 -24.31
C TYR A 66 5.78 4.09 -22.88
N SER A 67 4.52 4.25 -22.48
CA SER A 67 4.17 4.43 -21.07
C SER A 67 3.30 3.28 -20.59
N ILE A 68 3.50 2.90 -19.33
CA ILE A 68 2.63 1.96 -18.63
C ILE A 68 1.92 2.70 -17.51
N ARG A 69 0.66 2.33 -17.27
CA ARG A 69 -0.09 2.89 -16.14
C ARG A 69 0.26 2.12 -14.87
N VAL A 70 0.73 2.84 -13.85
CA VAL A 70 1.05 2.29 -12.52
C VAL A 70 0.29 3.04 -11.44
N SER A 71 0.17 2.43 -10.26
CA SER A 71 -0.42 3.08 -9.09
C SER A 71 0.37 4.34 -8.71
N SER A 72 -0.32 5.44 -8.41
CA SER A 72 0.31 6.61 -7.79
C SER A 72 0.90 6.23 -6.42
N PRO A 73 1.82 7.03 -5.83
CA PRO A 73 2.41 6.70 -4.53
C PRO A 73 1.36 6.48 -3.42
N GLU A 74 0.27 7.25 -3.43
CA GLU A 74 -0.86 7.14 -2.49
C GLU A 74 -1.57 5.79 -2.59
N ARG A 75 -1.91 5.37 -3.82
CA ARG A 75 -2.54 4.07 -4.07
C ARG A 75 -1.56 2.93 -3.76
N ALA A 76 -0.33 3.07 -4.22
CA ALA A 76 0.70 2.04 -4.08
C ALA A 76 1.05 1.79 -2.60
N ALA A 77 1.01 2.83 -1.76
CA ALA A 77 1.12 2.69 -0.31
C ALA A 77 0.01 1.81 0.28
N MET A 78 -1.25 2.08 -0.07
CA MET A 78 -2.38 1.25 0.41
C MET A 78 -2.30 -0.20 -0.09
N GLU A 79 -1.89 -0.39 -1.34
CA GLU A 79 -1.66 -1.70 -1.95
C GLU A 79 -0.53 -2.47 -1.25
N MET A 80 0.58 -1.80 -0.90
CA MET A 80 1.66 -2.36 -0.09
C MET A 80 1.16 -2.76 1.30
N LEU A 81 0.45 -1.87 2.00
CA LEU A 81 -0.09 -2.14 3.33
C LEU A 81 -1.14 -3.27 3.35
N TYR A 82 -1.81 -3.52 2.23
CA TYR A 82 -2.68 -4.68 2.06
C TYR A 82 -1.89 -5.99 2.23
N HIS A 83 -0.63 -6.02 1.82
CA HIS A 83 0.26 -7.17 1.92
C HIS A 83 0.92 -7.38 3.29
N VAL A 84 0.83 -6.42 4.21
CA VAL A 84 1.38 -6.55 5.57
C VAL A 84 0.52 -7.49 6.45
N PRO A 85 1.10 -8.40 7.25
CA PRO A 85 2.52 -8.79 7.31
C PRO A 85 2.88 -9.96 6.38
N ALA A 86 1.90 -10.51 5.64
CA ALA A 86 2.01 -11.79 4.96
C ALA A 86 3.01 -11.81 3.79
N ARG A 87 3.20 -10.68 3.11
CA ARG A 87 4.11 -10.53 1.95
C ARG A 87 4.99 -9.28 2.01
N GLN A 88 4.69 -8.37 2.95
CA GLN A 88 5.46 -7.17 3.21
C GLN A 88 5.73 -7.12 4.72
N GLY A 89 6.99 -6.95 5.12
CA GLY A 89 7.35 -6.80 6.53
C GLY A 89 6.79 -5.51 7.12
N PHE A 90 6.43 -5.52 8.41
CA PHE A 90 5.89 -4.32 9.08
C PHE A 90 6.91 -3.17 9.09
N ASN A 91 8.12 -3.42 9.60
CA ASN A 91 9.16 -2.41 9.75
C ASN A 91 9.64 -1.88 8.39
N GLU A 92 9.66 -2.74 7.37
CA GLU A 92 9.99 -2.34 6.01
C GLU A 92 8.90 -1.43 5.42
N ALA A 93 7.63 -1.79 5.60
CA ALA A 93 6.51 -0.94 5.20
C ALA A 93 6.52 0.40 5.94
N GLU A 94 6.88 0.42 7.22
CA GLU A 94 7.00 1.64 8.03
C GLU A 94 8.08 2.57 7.46
N ARG A 95 9.28 2.06 7.18
CA ARG A 95 10.36 2.82 6.55
C ARG A 95 9.99 3.37 5.17
N ILE A 96 9.31 2.58 4.35
CA ILE A 96 8.83 3.05 3.04
C ILE A 96 7.80 4.17 3.25
N MET A 97 6.85 3.99 4.17
CA MET A 97 5.85 5.01 4.51
C MET A 97 6.51 6.33 4.95
N GLU A 98 7.54 6.30 5.80
CA GLU A 98 8.29 7.47 6.24
C GLU A 98 8.91 8.27 5.08
N SER A 99 9.24 7.61 3.96
CA SER A 99 9.79 8.27 2.76
C SER A 99 8.72 8.98 1.89
N LEU A 100 7.43 8.75 2.15
CA LEU A 100 6.32 9.26 1.34
C LEU A 100 5.92 10.69 1.72
N LEU A 101 6.88 11.61 1.68
CA LEU A 101 6.68 13.00 2.12
C LEU A 101 5.84 13.85 1.16
N THR A 102 5.70 13.42 -0.09
CA THR A 102 5.08 14.20 -1.18
C THR A 102 3.68 13.70 -1.58
N LEU A 103 3.04 12.88 -0.73
CA LEU A 103 1.68 12.39 -1.00
C LEU A 103 0.69 13.55 -1.07
N GLN A 104 -0.17 13.53 -2.08
CA GLN A 104 -1.20 14.54 -2.27
C GLN A 104 -2.36 14.33 -1.28
N PRO A 105 -2.59 15.24 -0.30
CA PRO A 105 -3.60 15.02 0.73
C PRO A 105 -5.02 14.79 0.20
N PRO A 106 -5.52 15.53 -0.81
CA PRO A 106 -6.85 15.27 -1.38
C PRO A 106 -7.01 13.86 -1.94
N LEU A 107 -5.95 13.32 -2.56
CA LEU A 107 -5.94 11.97 -3.12
C LEU A 107 -5.87 10.91 -2.03
N VAL A 108 -5.02 11.12 -1.01
CA VAL A 108 -4.96 10.26 0.18
C VAL A 108 -6.33 10.18 0.86
N GLN A 109 -6.98 11.33 1.10
CA GLN A 109 -8.34 11.39 1.67
C GLN A 109 -9.33 10.57 0.85
N LYS A 110 -9.40 10.83 -0.47
CA LYS A 110 -10.31 10.14 -1.38
C LYS A 110 -10.09 8.62 -1.37
N LEU A 111 -8.83 8.18 -1.40
CA LEU A 111 -8.48 6.77 -1.34
C LEU A 111 -8.81 6.14 0.02
N LEU A 112 -8.57 6.84 1.15
CA LEU A 112 -8.88 6.33 2.48
C LEU A 112 -10.39 6.20 2.71
N GLU A 113 -11.18 7.16 2.23
CA GLU A 113 -12.64 7.09 2.26
C GLU A 113 -13.15 5.89 1.45
N ALA A 114 -12.67 5.76 0.21
CA ALA A 114 -13.10 4.72 -0.72
C ALA A 114 -12.53 3.32 -0.42
N CYS A 115 -11.44 3.23 0.35
CA CYS A 115 -10.78 1.96 0.62
C CYS A 115 -11.73 0.99 1.35
N THR A 116 -11.75 -0.28 0.97
CA THR A 116 -12.66 -1.26 1.59
C THR A 116 -12.03 -2.00 2.77
N SER A 117 -10.72 -1.87 2.97
CA SER A 117 -9.99 -2.58 4.01
C SER A 117 -9.74 -1.71 5.24
N VAL A 118 -10.50 -1.98 6.31
CA VAL A 118 -10.29 -1.34 7.63
C VAL A 118 -8.84 -1.51 8.13
N LYS A 119 -8.23 -2.68 7.86
CA LYS A 119 -6.83 -2.94 8.21
C LYS A 119 -5.90 -1.92 7.55
N VAL A 120 -6.06 -1.71 6.25
CA VAL A 120 -5.20 -0.81 5.47
C VAL A 120 -5.38 0.63 5.90
N LYS A 121 -6.63 1.09 6.10
CA LYS A 121 -6.89 2.47 6.58
C LYS A 121 -6.19 2.76 7.90
N ARG A 122 -6.39 1.88 8.90
CA ARG A 122 -5.81 2.04 10.23
C ARG A 122 -4.29 1.94 10.21
N LEU A 123 -3.74 1.00 9.44
CA LEU A 123 -2.30 0.84 9.32
C LEU A 123 -1.64 2.04 8.62
N PHE A 124 -2.28 2.57 7.57
CA PHE A 124 -1.83 3.77 6.87
C PHE A 124 -1.78 4.95 7.83
N LEU A 125 -2.86 5.24 8.55
CA LEU A 125 -2.90 6.34 9.51
C LEU A 125 -1.90 6.15 10.66
N TYR A 126 -1.76 4.94 11.18
CA TYR A 126 -0.77 4.62 12.22
C TYR A 126 0.67 4.92 11.75
N MET A 127 1.05 4.45 10.56
CA MET A 127 2.40 4.64 10.02
C MET A 127 2.61 6.09 9.58
N ALA A 128 1.60 6.74 9.00
CA ALA A 128 1.65 8.14 8.62
C ALA A 128 1.85 9.05 9.84
N GLU A 129 1.16 8.77 10.94
CA GLU A 129 1.33 9.51 12.19
C GLU A 129 2.69 9.24 12.83
N SER A 130 3.10 7.97 12.89
CA SER A 130 4.39 7.57 13.48
C SER A 130 5.58 8.17 12.72
N GLY A 131 5.46 8.28 11.40
CA GLY A 131 6.45 8.88 10.50
C GLY A 131 6.27 10.39 10.25
N HIS A 132 5.33 11.05 10.94
CA HIS A 132 5.05 12.49 10.80
C HIS A 132 4.83 12.94 9.34
N LEU A 133 4.04 12.18 8.57
CA LEU A 133 3.79 12.52 7.17
C LEU A 133 3.02 13.84 7.03
N PRO A 134 3.51 14.81 6.24
CA PRO A 134 2.89 16.13 6.11
C PRO A 134 1.43 16.07 5.66
N CYS A 135 1.09 15.09 4.81
CA CYS A 135 -0.25 14.97 4.27
C CYS A 135 -1.31 14.77 5.35
N LEU A 136 -0.94 14.22 6.52
CA LEU A 136 -1.87 13.91 7.61
C LEU A 136 -2.51 15.17 8.22
N GLU A 137 -1.85 16.33 8.13
CA GLU A 137 -2.39 17.61 8.65
C GLU A 137 -3.68 18.03 7.94
N GLU A 138 -3.87 17.60 6.69
CA GLU A 138 -5.02 17.93 5.86
C GLU A 138 -6.05 16.77 5.77
N ILE A 139 -5.80 15.65 6.45
CA ILE A 139 -6.71 14.49 6.44
C ILE A 139 -7.81 14.66 7.48
N ASP A 140 -9.06 14.65 7.01
CA ASP A 140 -10.24 14.57 7.87
C ASP A 140 -10.55 13.11 8.21
N VAL A 141 -10.00 12.66 9.34
CA VAL A 141 -10.19 11.30 9.86
C VAL A 141 -11.65 10.99 10.20
N SER A 142 -12.48 12.00 10.49
CA SER A 142 -13.89 11.79 10.84
C SER A 142 -14.72 11.23 9.67
N ARG A 143 -14.28 11.50 8.44
CA ARG A 143 -14.90 10.99 7.20
C ARG A 143 -14.43 9.58 6.82
N ILE A 144 -13.40 9.06 7.50
CA ILE A 144 -12.81 7.76 7.19
C ILE A 144 -13.43 6.69 8.08
N ASN A 145 -14.14 5.73 7.47
CA ASN A 145 -14.66 4.59 8.22
C ASN A 145 -13.54 3.64 8.67
N LEU A 146 -13.11 3.79 9.92
CA LEU A 146 -12.12 2.91 10.58
C LEU A 146 -12.73 1.63 11.14
N GLY A 147 -14.03 1.36 10.95
CA GLY A 147 -14.70 0.17 11.48
C GLY A 147 -14.67 0.07 13.01
N LYS A 148 -15.19 -1.05 13.52
CA LYS A 148 -15.30 -1.33 14.97
C LYS A 148 -14.44 -2.53 15.35
N GLY A 149 -14.05 -2.60 16.63
CA GLY A 149 -13.26 -3.70 17.18
C GLY A 149 -11.77 -3.58 16.89
N ASP A 150 -10.99 -4.48 17.47
CA ASP A 150 -9.54 -4.56 17.29
C ASP A 150 -9.20 -5.39 16.04
N ARG A 151 -8.06 -5.09 15.42
CA ARG A 151 -7.52 -5.87 14.30
C ARG A 151 -6.13 -6.37 14.62
N THR A 152 -5.95 -7.68 14.57
CA THR A 152 -4.61 -8.26 14.63
C THR A 152 -3.90 -8.02 13.30
N VAL A 153 -2.93 -7.11 13.27
CA VAL A 153 -2.00 -6.93 12.14
C VAL A 153 -0.78 -7.81 12.38
N ILE A 154 -0.16 -7.71 13.55
CA ILE A 154 0.96 -8.55 14.00
C ILE A 154 0.50 -9.51 15.09
N LYS A 155 0.65 -10.81 14.87
CA LYS A 155 0.37 -11.84 15.89
C LYS A 155 1.38 -11.71 17.02
N GLY A 156 0.90 -11.69 18.27
CA GLY A 156 1.75 -11.48 19.44
C GLY A 156 2.28 -10.05 19.60
N GLY A 157 1.76 -9.09 18.84
CA GLY A 157 2.09 -7.67 18.99
C GLY A 157 1.30 -6.96 20.09
N ARG A 158 1.70 -5.72 20.41
CA ARG A 158 0.99 -4.83 21.34
C ARG A 158 -0.18 -4.14 20.64
N LEU A 159 -1.31 -4.01 21.31
CA LEU A 159 -2.44 -3.20 20.81
C LEU A 159 -2.09 -1.71 20.87
N ASP A 160 -2.17 -1.03 19.74
CA ASP A 160 -2.25 0.43 19.67
C ASP A 160 -3.68 0.88 20.02
N PRO A 161 -3.89 1.68 21.08
CA PRO A 161 -5.25 2.04 21.52
C PRO A 161 -5.94 3.04 20.60
N LYS A 162 -5.20 3.87 19.85
CA LYS A 162 -5.77 4.90 18.97
C LYS A 162 -6.38 4.30 17.71
N TYR A 163 -5.61 3.48 16.99
CA TYR A 163 -6.03 2.85 15.74
C TYR A 163 -6.58 1.44 15.95
N ARG A 164 -6.49 0.89 17.18
CA ARG A 164 -7.02 -0.42 17.56
C ARG A 164 -6.48 -1.54 16.65
N ILE A 165 -5.17 -1.52 16.44
CA ILE A 165 -4.43 -2.52 15.66
C ILE A 165 -3.26 -3.08 16.48
N THR A 166 -2.88 -4.34 16.26
CA THR A 166 -1.68 -4.88 16.91
C THR A 166 -0.42 -4.55 16.11
N VAL A 167 0.54 -3.88 16.73
CA VAL A 167 1.83 -3.49 16.15
C VAL A 167 2.96 -4.25 16.84
N PRO A 168 4.17 -4.33 16.25
CA PRO A 168 5.30 -4.94 16.92
C PRO A 168 5.55 -4.32 18.30
N HIS A 169 6.10 -5.12 19.22
CA HIS A 169 6.70 -4.53 20.41
C HIS A 169 7.89 -3.68 19.92
N LYS A 170 7.97 -2.42 20.37
CA LYS A 170 9.21 -1.66 20.16
C LYS A 170 10.31 -2.48 20.83
N GLU A 171 11.32 -2.90 20.07
CA GLU A 171 12.51 -3.48 20.67
C GLU A 171 13.06 -2.43 21.65
N ALA A 172 13.24 -2.81 22.92
CA ALA A 172 14.11 -2.05 23.80
C ALA A 172 15.49 -2.15 23.15
N GLY A 173 15.99 -1.03 22.65
CA GLY A 173 17.36 -0.95 22.14
C GLY A 173 18.39 -1.33 23.20
#